data_AF-A0A3A9VNP3-F1
#
_entry.id   AF-A0A3A9VNP3-F1
#
_cell.length_a   1.000
_cell.length_b   1.000
_cell.length_c   1.000
_cell.angle_alpha   90.00
_cell.angle_beta   90.00
_cell.angle_gamma   90.00
#
_symmetry.space_group_name_H-M   'P 1'
#
loop_
_entity.id
_entity.type
_entity.pdbx_description
1 polymer ?
#
loop_
_entity_poly.entity_id
_entity_poly.type
_entity_poly.pdbx_seq_one_letter_code
_entity_poly.pdbx_strand_id
1 'polypeptide(L)'
;MTSSNNFNATKQLFLHLDSINYKIMTSSLKPLVAVLLLILTIAQISCNDNDNENDDDSNSDCENTVCTLEFRNIIVSVKDQNQNPIALDSFEVINIQNGTEMTISLSSSEIVSSKQQGQYPLVNDNSLGVNQERQIRFKGFINNQEVISSTYTVSTDCCHINLVSGDLDVTF
;
A
#
# COMPACT_ATOMS: atom_id res chain seq x y z
N MET A 1 -87.21 -23.34 -10.97
CA MET A 1 -86.09 -22.55 -11.55
C MET A 1 -86.02 -21.23 -10.79
N THR A 2 -84.82 -20.63 -10.75
CA THR A 2 -84.39 -19.40 -10.03
C THR A 2 -84.01 -19.55 -8.54
N SER A 3 -82.71 -19.66 -8.28
CA SER A 3 -82.02 -18.80 -7.30
C SER A 3 -80.51 -18.79 -7.60
N SER A 4 -80.14 -18.02 -8.62
CA SER A 4 -78.83 -17.37 -8.72
C SER A 4 -78.89 -16.17 -7.79
N ASN A 5 -77.87 -15.95 -6.93
CA ASN A 5 -77.37 -14.61 -6.53
C ASN A 5 -76.35 -14.59 -5.37
N ASN A 6 -76.01 -15.71 -4.72
CA ASN A 6 -75.15 -15.66 -3.52
C ASN A 6 -73.64 -15.91 -3.71
N PHE A 7 -73.15 -16.27 -4.91
CA PHE A 7 -71.73 -16.63 -5.11
C PHE A 7 -70.83 -15.48 -5.56
N ASN A 8 -71.38 -14.36 -6.07
CA ASN A 8 -70.60 -13.28 -6.68
C ASN A 8 -70.26 -12.11 -5.72
N ALA A 9 -70.99 -11.97 -4.60
CA ALA A 9 -70.77 -10.89 -3.64
C ALA A 9 -69.56 -11.13 -2.72
N THR A 10 -69.29 -12.38 -2.36
CA THR A 10 -68.17 -12.75 -1.47
C THR A 10 -66.80 -12.66 -2.14
N LYS A 11 -66.72 -12.92 -3.45
CA LYS A 11 -65.46 -12.84 -4.21
C LYS A 11 -65.01 -11.40 -4.47
N GLN A 12 -65.97 -10.48 -4.66
CA GLN A 12 -65.70 -9.04 -4.78
C GLN A 12 -65.24 -8.42 -3.45
N LEU A 13 -65.82 -8.85 -2.32
CA LEU A 13 -65.43 -8.34 -1.01
C LEU A 13 -64.00 -8.74 -0.62
N PHE A 14 -63.59 -9.97 -0.93
CA PHE A 14 -62.24 -10.48 -0.61
C PHE A 14 -61.14 -9.76 -1.40
N LEU A 15 -61.34 -9.56 -2.70
CA LEU A 15 -60.37 -8.83 -3.55
C LEU A 15 -60.24 -7.34 -3.16
N HIS A 16 -61.32 -6.74 -2.66
CA HIS A 16 -61.28 -5.36 -2.19
C HIS A 16 -60.49 -5.24 -0.87
N LEU A 17 -60.68 -6.17 0.07
CA LEU A 17 -59.95 -6.20 1.34
C LEU A 17 -58.43 -6.43 1.15
N ASP A 18 -58.03 -7.29 0.21
CA ASP A 18 -56.61 -7.53 -0.11
C ASP A 18 -55.93 -6.30 -0.73
N SER A 19 -56.63 -5.58 -1.62
CA SER A 19 -56.12 -4.35 -2.23
C SER A 19 -55.98 -3.20 -1.23
N ILE A 20 -56.87 -3.12 -0.24
CA ILE A 20 -56.85 -2.12 0.82
C ILE A 20 -55.71 -2.43 1.81
N ASN A 21 -55.54 -3.69 2.21
CA ASN A 21 -54.45 -4.11 3.12
C ASN A 21 -53.06 -3.88 2.49
N TYR A 22 -52.87 -4.18 1.20
CA TYR A 22 -51.61 -3.92 0.49
C TYR A 22 -51.29 -2.41 0.37
N LYS A 23 -52.32 -1.59 0.12
CA LYS A 23 -52.16 -0.13 0.00
C LYS A 23 -51.88 0.55 1.34
N ILE A 24 -52.46 0.04 2.44
CA ILE A 24 -52.19 0.52 3.81
C ILE A 24 -50.78 0.10 4.26
N MET A 25 -50.36 -1.14 3.98
CA MET A 25 -49.05 -1.67 4.36
C MET A 25 -47.89 -0.99 3.61
N THR A 26 -48.09 -0.53 2.37
CA THR A 26 -47.07 0.21 1.60
C THR A 26 -47.09 1.73 1.85
N SER A 27 -48.09 2.26 2.55
CA SER A 27 -48.18 3.69 2.91
C SER A 27 -47.50 3.99 4.25
N SER A 28 -47.56 3.07 5.20
CA SER A 28 -46.98 3.22 6.55
C SER A 28 -45.48 2.87 6.62
N LEU A 29 -44.95 2.12 5.65
CA LEU A 29 -43.54 1.70 5.60
C LEU A 29 -42.60 2.75 4.96
N LYS A 30 -43.14 3.61 4.08
CA LYS A 30 -42.40 4.68 3.38
C LYS A 30 -41.72 5.70 4.31
N PRO A 31 -42.40 6.25 5.36
CA PRO A 31 -41.73 7.18 6.26
C PRO A 31 -40.67 6.49 7.12
N LEU A 32 -40.82 5.19 7.41
CA LEU A 32 -39.89 4.44 8.25
C LEU A 32 -38.59 4.09 7.52
N VAL A 33 -38.67 3.72 6.23
CA VAL A 33 -37.49 3.52 5.35
C VAL A 33 -36.76 4.84 5.10
N ALA A 34 -37.48 5.96 4.92
CA ALA A 34 -36.89 7.27 4.74
C ALA A 34 -36.13 7.76 6.00
N VAL A 35 -36.66 7.50 7.19
CA VAL A 35 -36.00 7.81 8.47
C VAL A 35 -34.75 6.95 8.69
N LEU A 36 -34.78 5.66 8.32
CA LEU A 36 -33.62 4.76 8.45
C LEU A 36 -32.46 5.18 7.53
N LEU A 37 -32.76 5.63 6.31
CA LEU A 37 -31.76 6.16 5.36
C LEU A 37 -31.14 7.49 5.83
N LEU A 38 -31.93 8.34 6.51
CA LEU A 38 -31.46 9.62 7.04
C LEU A 38 -30.55 9.43 8.27
N ILE A 39 -30.74 8.38 9.07
CA ILE A 39 -29.92 8.10 10.26
C ILE A 39 -28.52 7.58 9.87
N LEU A 40 -28.39 6.85 8.75
CA LEU A 40 -27.08 6.37 8.27
C LEU A 40 -26.14 7.50 7.82
N THR A 41 -26.66 8.66 7.41
CA THR A 41 -25.82 9.78 6.96
C THR A 41 -25.22 10.62 8.09
N ILE A 42 -25.69 10.46 9.33
CA ILE A 42 -25.29 11.32 10.46
C ILE A 42 -24.14 10.70 11.28
N ALA A 43 -23.79 9.43 11.05
CA ALA A 43 -22.79 8.71 11.83
C ALA A 43 -21.33 8.92 11.38
N GLN A 44 -21.03 9.91 10.54
CA GLN A 44 -19.68 10.13 9.96
C GLN A 44 -18.97 11.40 10.47
N ILE A 45 -19.47 12.06 11.52
CA ILE A 45 -18.74 13.20 12.12
C ILE A 45 -18.64 12.99 13.63
N SER A 46 -17.55 12.35 14.04
CA SER A 46 -16.95 12.52 15.38
C SER A 46 -15.53 11.96 15.38
N CYS A 47 -14.62 12.60 14.64
CA CYS A 47 -13.22 12.65 15.07
C CYS A 47 -13.08 13.90 15.94
N ASN A 48 -12.58 13.70 17.17
CA ASN A 48 -12.33 14.75 18.14
C ASN A 48 -10.82 14.99 18.14
N ASP A 49 -10.36 15.96 17.36
CA ASP A 49 -8.96 16.38 17.42
C ASP A 49 -8.85 17.39 18.57
N ASN A 50 -8.33 16.90 19.69
CA ASN A 50 -7.83 17.76 20.75
C ASN A 50 -6.41 18.14 20.34
N ASP A 51 -6.26 19.32 19.74
CA ASP A 51 -4.98 19.93 19.45
C ASP A 51 -4.22 20.16 20.77
N ASN A 52 -3.31 19.23 21.09
CA ASN A 52 -2.26 19.48 22.05
C ASN A 52 -1.01 19.84 21.26
N GLU A 53 -0.81 21.14 21.17
CA GLU A 53 0.43 21.80 20.83
C GLU A 53 1.61 21.16 21.60
N ASN A 54 2.80 21.23 21.00
CA ASN A 54 4.10 20.67 21.39
C ASN A 54 4.40 19.29 20.79
N ASP A 55 4.81 19.27 19.52
CA ASP A 55 6.03 18.56 19.14
C ASP A 55 6.63 19.19 17.88
N ASP A 56 7.87 19.61 18.01
CA ASP A 56 8.72 20.15 16.96
C ASP A 56 9.25 18.95 16.16
N ASP A 57 8.38 18.26 15.43
CA ASP A 57 8.74 17.14 14.55
C ASP A 57 8.50 17.53 13.09
N SER A 58 9.57 17.58 12.33
CA SER A 58 9.58 17.96 10.92
C SER A 58 8.95 16.88 10.04
N ASN A 59 7.70 16.51 10.26
CA ASN A 59 6.96 15.60 9.40
C ASN A 59 5.42 15.74 9.47
N SER A 60 4.92 16.98 9.56
CA SER A 60 3.49 17.27 9.40
C SER A 60 2.92 16.80 8.05
N ASP A 61 3.77 16.50 7.06
CA ASP A 61 3.36 16.12 5.71
C ASP A 61 2.82 14.68 5.60
N CYS A 62 3.13 13.80 6.56
CA CYS A 62 2.71 12.39 6.47
C CYS A 62 1.57 11.98 7.42
N GLU A 63 1.09 12.87 8.29
CA GLU A 63 0.14 12.54 9.38
C GLU A 63 -1.15 11.86 8.92
N ASN A 64 -1.61 12.17 7.71
CA ASN A 64 -2.85 11.62 7.14
C ASN A 64 -2.62 10.68 5.96
N THR A 65 -1.38 10.25 5.72
CA THR A 65 -1.07 9.36 4.60
C THR A 65 -1.40 7.91 4.96
N VAL A 66 -2.23 7.27 4.14
CA VAL A 66 -2.53 5.84 4.26
C VAL A 66 -1.57 5.04 3.38
N CYS A 67 -0.66 4.32 4.00
CA CYS A 67 0.29 3.44 3.31
C CYS A 67 -0.23 2.02 3.15
N THR A 68 0.27 1.33 2.13
CA THR A 68 0.07 -0.12 2.00
C THR A 68 1.03 -0.88 2.91
N LEU A 69 0.80 -2.18 3.12
CA LEU A 69 1.73 -3.06 3.84
C LEU A 69 2.84 -3.63 2.94
N GLU A 70 3.06 -3.04 1.77
CA GLU A 70 4.17 -3.39 0.88
C GLU A 70 5.49 -3.04 1.56
N PHE A 71 6.49 -3.92 1.43
CA PHE A 71 7.87 -3.61 1.86
C PHE A 71 8.77 -3.63 0.63
N ARG A 72 9.36 -2.48 0.29
CA ARG A 72 10.18 -2.34 -0.92
C ARG A 72 11.67 -2.53 -0.64
N ASN A 73 12.29 -3.28 -1.53
CA ASN A 73 13.74 -3.45 -1.62
C ASN A 73 14.19 -3.04 -3.02
N ILE A 74 15.15 -2.12 -3.12
CA ILE A 74 15.82 -1.77 -4.36
C ILE A 74 17.04 -2.67 -4.48
N ILE A 75 17.17 -3.38 -5.60
CA ILE A 75 18.18 -4.41 -5.82
C ILE A 75 19.01 -4.06 -7.04
N VAL A 76 20.33 -4.16 -6.92
CA VAL A 76 21.28 -4.05 -8.04
C VAL A 76 21.56 -5.45 -8.57
N SER A 77 21.34 -5.65 -9.86
CA SER A 77 21.75 -6.82 -10.61
C SER A 77 23.14 -6.57 -11.20
N VAL A 78 24.04 -7.52 -11.03
CA VAL A 78 25.42 -7.49 -11.50
C VAL A 78 25.63 -8.64 -12.47
N LYS A 79 26.00 -8.31 -13.70
CA LYS A 79 26.14 -9.27 -14.80
C LYS A 79 27.44 -9.06 -15.57
N ASP A 80 27.91 -10.10 -16.25
CA ASP A 80 28.98 -10.00 -17.24
C ASP A 80 28.45 -9.46 -18.59
N GLN A 81 29.36 -9.24 -19.54
CA GLN A 81 29.03 -8.82 -20.91
C GLN A 81 28.07 -9.77 -21.65
N ASN A 82 27.98 -11.04 -21.23
CA ASN A 82 27.08 -12.06 -21.79
C ASN A 82 25.76 -12.17 -21.01
N GLN A 83 25.48 -11.25 -20.08
CA GLN A 83 24.29 -11.23 -19.21
C GLN A 83 24.24 -12.35 -18.17
N ASN A 84 25.35 -13.04 -17.89
CA ASN A 84 25.41 -14.02 -16.81
C ASN A 84 25.56 -13.32 -15.46
N PRO A 85 24.92 -13.80 -14.39
CA PRO A 85 25.07 -13.23 -13.06
C PRO A 85 26.50 -13.39 -12.54
N ILE A 86 27.01 -12.35 -11.88
CA ILE A 86 28.32 -12.38 -11.23
C ILE A 86 28.16 -12.52 -9.72
N ALA A 87 28.85 -13.51 -9.17
CA ALA A 87 28.95 -13.71 -7.74
C ALA A 87 30.07 -12.83 -7.15
N LEU A 88 29.70 -11.70 -6.57
CA LEU A 88 30.57 -10.91 -5.70
C LEU A 88 30.93 -11.67 -4.42
N ASP A 89 32.14 -11.44 -3.90
CA ASP A 89 32.58 -11.94 -2.60
C ASP A 89 31.92 -11.17 -1.47
N SER A 90 31.90 -9.85 -1.59
CA SER A 90 31.24 -8.89 -0.71
C SER A 90 30.75 -7.66 -1.50
N PHE A 91 29.90 -6.87 -0.86
CA PHE A 91 29.46 -5.57 -1.38
C PHE A 91 29.31 -4.58 -0.23
N GLU A 92 29.35 -3.29 -0.56
CA GLU A 92 29.17 -2.19 0.38
C GLU A 92 28.20 -1.16 -0.20
N VAL A 93 27.43 -0.48 0.66
CA VAL A 93 26.55 0.63 0.31
C VAL A 93 26.86 1.78 1.25
N ILE A 94 27.39 2.86 0.72
CA ILE A 94 27.92 3.97 1.54
C ILE A 94 27.15 5.24 1.23
N ASN A 95 26.72 5.96 2.27
CA ASN A 95 26.25 7.34 2.13
C ASN A 95 27.41 8.23 1.69
N ILE A 96 27.30 8.84 0.51
CA ILE A 96 28.39 9.64 -0.07
C ILE A 96 28.66 10.92 0.74
N GLN A 97 27.64 11.48 1.38
CA GLN A 97 27.74 12.76 2.08
C GLN A 97 28.56 12.67 3.37
N ASN A 98 28.39 11.60 4.14
CA ASN A 98 28.99 11.46 5.47
C ASN A 98 29.85 10.20 5.64
N GLY A 99 29.94 9.35 4.62
CA GLY A 99 30.71 8.10 4.64
C GLY A 99 30.11 7.00 5.53
N THR A 100 28.87 7.15 5.99
CA THR A 100 28.20 6.12 6.82
C THR A 100 27.88 4.89 5.98
N GLU A 101 28.20 3.73 6.54
CA GLU A 101 27.85 2.42 5.99
C GLU A 101 26.35 2.16 6.12
N MET A 102 25.73 1.73 5.03
CA MET A 102 24.29 1.47 4.90
C MET A 102 24.01 0.05 4.38
N THR A 103 25.02 -0.81 4.24
CA THR A 103 24.83 -2.18 3.73
C THR A 103 23.80 -2.96 4.54
N ILE A 104 22.81 -3.50 3.83
CA ILE A 104 21.81 -4.40 4.40
C ILE A 104 22.49 -5.73 4.71
N SER A 105 22.44 -6.14 5.98
CA SER A 105 22.94 -7.44 6.42
C SER A 105 22.07 -8.56 5.89
N LEU A 106 22.71 -9.58 5.29
CA LEU A 106 22.04 -10.74 4.71
C LEU A 106 22.26 -11.99 5.57
N SER A 107 21.23 -12.82 5.70
CA SER A 107 21.38 -14.18 6.23
C SER A 107 22.19 -15.07 5.30
N SER A 108 22.69 -16.20 5.80
CA SER A 108 23.47 -17.14 4.99
C SER A 108 22.73 -17.62 3.72
N SER A 109 21.41 -17.85 3.81
CA SER A 109 20.59 -18.24 2.66
C SER A 109 20.45 -17.11 1.64
N GLU A 110 20.32 -15.87 2.10
CA GLU A 110 20.23 -14.70 1.22
C GLU A 110 21.56 -14.42 0.54
N ILE A 111 22.69 -14.61 1.23
CA ILE A 111 24.03 -14.50 0.62
C ILE A 111 24.17 -15.50 -0.53
N VAL A 112 23.81 -16.77 -0.31
CA VAL A 112 23.86 -17.81 -1.36
C VAL A 112 22.97 -17.41 -2.54
N SER A 113 21.74 -16.98 -2.26
CA SER A 113 20.77 -16.60 -3.29
C SER A 113 21.22 -15.37 -4.08
N SER A 114 21.82 -14.39 -3.40
CA SER A 114 22.37 -13.16 -3.99
C SER A 114 23.51 -13.49 -4.96
N LYS A 115 24.45 -14.34 -4.54
CA LYS A 115 25.56 -14.79 -5.39
C LYS A 115 25.10 -15.60 -6.60
N GLN A 116 24.10 -16.47 -6.44
CA GLN A 116 23.57 -17.26 -7.55
C GLN A 116 22.85 -16.41 -8.60
N GLN A 117 22.16 -15.36 -8.17
CA GLN A 117 21.38 -14.48 -9.05
C GLN A 117 22.15 -13.24 -9.50
N GLY A 118 23.33 -12.98 -8.92
CA GLY A 118 24.06 -11.72 -9.10
C GLY A 118 23.24 -10.52 -8.64
N GLN A 119 22.44 -10.67 -7.58
CA GLN A 119 21.50 -9.64 -7.12
C GLN A 119 21.82 -9.24 -5.68
N TYR A 120 22.01 -7.95 -5.46
CA TYR A 120 22.47 -7.41 -4.18
C TYR A 120 21.57 -6.27 -3.73
N PRO A 121 21.10 -6.27 -2.47
CA PRO A 121 20.25 -5.19 -1.97
C PRO A 121 21.03 -3.88 -1.91
N LEU A 122 20.45 -2.83 -2.46
CA LEU A 122 20.98 -1.48 -2.39
C LEU A 122 20.45 -0.76 -1.16
N VAL A 123 19.13 -0.66 -1.06
CA VAL A 123 18.40 -0.02 0.05
C VAL A 123 17.00 -0.63 0.16
N ASN A 124 16.33 -0.39 1.28
CA ASN A 124 14.96 -0.80 1.55
C ASN A 124 14.21 0.29 2.33
N ASP A 125 12.92 0.06 2.62
CA ASP A 125 12.08 1.04 3.33
C ASP A 125 12.64 1.47 4.69
N ASN A 126 13.51 0.65 5.32
CA ASN A 126 14.14 0.97 6.61
C ASN A 126 15.47 1.74 6.49
N SER A 127 15.93 2.04 5.27
CA SER A 127 17.27 2.61 5.04
C SER A 127 17.36 4.12 5.25
N LEU A 128 16.23 4.83 5.19
CA LEU A 128 16.12 6.28 5.18
C LEU A 128 14.91 6.73 6.01
N GLY A 129 14.98 7.92 6.60
CA GLY A 129 13.77 8.55 7.16
C GLY A 129 12.82 8.95 6.05
N VAL A 130 11.56 9.23 6.37
CA VAL A 130 10.51 9.67 5.44
C VAL A 130 10.85 11.01 4.76
N ASN A 131 10.42 11.18 3.50
CA ASN A 131 10.63 12.39 2.71
C ASN A 131 12.11 12.85 2.62
N GLN A 132 13.04 11.90 2.61
CA GLN A 132 14.48 12.17 2.49
C GLN A 132 14.99 11.76 1.12
N GLU A 133 15.94 12.51 0.58
CA GLU A 133 16.74 12.12 -0.59
C GLU A 133 18.20 11.94 -0.18
N ARG A 134 18.89 10.96 -0.80
CA ARG A 134 20.28 10.67 -0.52
C ARG A 134 21.02 10.12 -1.73
N GLN A 135 22.26 10.56 -1.88
CA GLN A 135 23.22 9.93 -2.78
C GLN A 135 24.01 8.84 -2.04
N ILE A 136 24.01 7.65 -2.61
CA ILE A 136 24.70 6.47 -2.09
C ILE A 136 25.62 5.87 -3.14
N ARG A 137 26.65 5.16 -2.68
CA ARG A 137 27.56 4.42 -3.54
C ARG A 137 27.48 2.93 -3.24
N PHE A 138 27.12 2.14 -4.23
CA PHE A 138 27.27 0.70 -4.23
C PHE A 138 28.69 0.34 -4.67
N LYS A 139 29.31 -0.59 -3.97
CA LYS A 139 30.60 -1.16 -4.32
C LYS A 139 30.52 -2.69 -4.29
N GLY A 140 31.07 -3.33 -5.30
CA GLY A 140 31.18 -4.79 -5.37
C GLY A 140 32.62 -5.23 -5.37
N PHE A 141 32.92 -6.34 -4.69
CA PHE A 141 34.27 -6.84 -4.50
C PHE A 141 34.42 -8.30 -4.89
N ILE A 142 35.56 -8.63 -5.53
CA ILE A 142 36.02 -10.00 -5.79
C ILE A 142 37.49 -10.06 -5.39
N ASN A 143 37.89 -11.07 -4.62
CA ASN A 143 39.25 -11.21 -4.07
C ASN A 143 39.75 -9.93 -3.38
N ASN A 144 38.87 -9.27 -2.61
CA ASN A 144 39.13 -7.99 -1.94
C ASN A 144 39.46 -6.79 -2.86
N GLN A 145 39.28 -6.94 -4.18
CA GLN A 145 39.41 -5.84 -5.14
C GLN A 145 38.04 -5.27 -5.48
N GLU A 146 37.88 -3.95 -5.42
CA GLU A 146 36.70 -3.25 -5.94
C GLU A 146 36.62 -3.47 -7.45
N VAL A 147 35.59 -4.19 -7.89
CA VAL A 147 35.33 -4.49 -9.30
C VAL A 147 34.19 -3.65 -9.87
N ILE A 148 33.33 -3.12 -8.99
CA ILE A 148 32.17 -2.32 -9.34
C ILE A 148 32.09 -1.14 -8.38
N SER A 149 31.78 0.04 -8.93
CA SER A 149 31.49 1.26 -8.19
C SER A 149 30.39 2.01 -8.93
N SER A 150 29.23 2.20 -8.31
CA SER A 150 28.09 2.86 -8.94
C SER A 150 27.39 3.79 -7.97
N THR A 151 27.03 4.98 -8.44
CA THR A 151 26.39 6.02 -7.63
C THR A 151 24.91 6.06 -7.96
N TYR A 152 24.08 6.14 -6.92
CA TYR A 152 22.63 6.18 -7.02
C TYR A 152 22.10 7.36 -6.24
N THR A 153 20.96 7.88 -6.68
CA THR A 153 20.12 8.78 -5.87
C THR A 153 18.85 8.02 -5.52
N VAL A 154 18.57 7.94 -4.23
CA VAL A 154 17.38 7.29 -3.68
C VAL A 154 16.61 8.28 -2.83
N SER A 155 15.30 8.14 -2.80
CA SER A 155 14.43 8.99 -1.99
C SER A 155 13.33 8.19 -1.33
N THR A 156 12.85 8.64 -0.18
CA THR A 156 11.64 8.12 0.45
C THR A 156 10.50 9.10 0.24
N ASP A 157 9.28 8.57 0.09
CA ASP A 157 8.06 9.33 0.35
C ASP A 157 7.57 9.01 1.78
N CYS A 158 6.29 9.26 2.07
CA CYS A 158 5.69 8.92 3.36
C CYS A 158 5.60 7.41 3.64
N CYS A 159 5.74 6.56 2.61
CA CYS A 159 5.49 5.14 2.70
C CYS A 159 6.69 4.28 2.31
N HIS A 160 7.38 4.61 1.21
CA HIS A 160 8.35 3.71 0.59
C HIS A 160 9.61 4.41 0.10
N ILE A 161 10.67 3.61 0.00
CA ILE A 161 11.87 3.93 -0.73
C ILE A 161 11.63 3.86 -2.24
N ASN A 162 12.26 4.78 -2.97
CA ASN A 162 12.20 4.90 -4.42
C ASN A 162 13.59 5.16 -4.99
N LEU A 163 13.83 4.67 -6.21
CA LEU A 163 15.02 5.02 -6.99
C LEU A 163 14.74 6.31 -7.77
N VAL A 164 15.56 7.34 -7.54
CA VAL A 164 15.51 8.59 -8.32
C VAL A 164 16.40 8.47 -9.55
N SER A 165 17.63 7.96 -9.39
CA SER A 165 18.57 7.74 -10.50
C SER A 165 19.65 6.70 -10.19
N GLY A 166 20.20 6.11 -11.25
CA GLY A 166 21.22 5.06 -11.22
C GLY A 166 20.78 3.84 -12.03
N ASP A 167 21.74 3.07 -12.55
CA ASP A 167 21.46 1.85 -13.32
C ASP A 167 21.44 0.64 -12.39
N LEU A 168 20.31 -0.08 -12.34
CA LEU A 168 20.17 -1.28 -11.52
C LEU A 168 20.70 -2.54 -12.21
N ASP A 169 21.02 -2.49 -13.50
CA ASP A 169 21.60 -3.60 -14.25
C ASP A 169 23.07 -3.28 -14.62
N VAL A 170 23.96 -3.43 -13.63
CA VAL A 170 25.37 -3.08 -13.78
C VAL A 170 26.12 -4.21 -14.50
N THR A 171 26.79 -3.85 -15.61
CA THR A 171 27.65 -4.77 -16.36
C THR A 171 29.12 -4.58 -15.97
N PHE A 172 29.80 -5.70 -15.69
CA PHE A 172 31.23 -5.80 -15.43
C PHE A 172 31.96 -6.44 -16.63
#